data_AF-A0A359KHV4-F1
#
_entry.id   AF-A0A359KHV4-F1
#
_cell.length_a   1.000
_cell.length_b   1.000
_cell.length_c   1.000
_cell.angle_alpha   90.00
_cell.angle_beta   90.00
_cell.angle_gamma   90.00
#
_symmetry.space_group_name_H-M   'P 1'
#
loop_
_entity.id
_entity.type
_entity.pdbx_description
1 polymer ?
#
loop_
_entity_poly.entity_id
_entity_poly.type
_entity_poly.pdbx_seq_one_letter_code
_entity_poly.pdbx_strand_id
1 'polypeptide(L)' 'MIKPVSISIQNTQDGFAIVEAILADNPEAQSTPLPAMTKIDCPGRLEIRAESVSERLGRDWDPQEIH' A
#
# COMPACT_ATOMS: atom_id res chain seq x y z
N MET A 1 -1.54 24.34 1.99
CA MET A 1 -2.27 23.06 1.88
C MET A 1 -1.28 21.99 1.46
N ILE A 2 -1.15 20.92 2.26
CA ILE A 2 -0.39 19.73 1.85
C ILE A 2 -1.29 18.97 0.88
N LYS A 3 -0.81 18.70 -0.33
CA LYS A 3 -1.56 17.86 -1.28
C LYS A 3 -1.41 16.41 -0.83
N PRO A 4 -2.51 15.63 -0.73
CA PRO A 4 -2.41 14.21 -0.42
C PRO A 4 -1.68 13.50 -1.57
N VAL A 5 -0.81 12.55 -1.22
CA VAL A 5 -0.26 11.58 -2.16
C VAL A 5 -1.19 10.38 -2.20
N SER A 6 -1.40 9.82 -3.39
CA SER A 6 -2.31 8.71 -3.56
C SER A 6 -1.72 7.62 -4.44
N ILE A 7 -1.99 6.36 -4.08
CA ILE A 7 -1.65 5.17 -4.87
C ILE A 7 -2.89 4.27 -4.96
N SER A 8 -3.06 3.60 -6.09
CA SER A 8 -4.12 2.59 -6.27
C SER A 8 -3.47 1.24 -6.48
N ILE A 9 -3.86 0.25 -5.67
CA ILE A 9 -3.33 -1.11 -5.72
C ILE A 9 -4.43 -2.05 -6.19
N GLN A 10 -4.15 -2.94 -7.14
CA GLN A 10 -5.14 -3.90 -7.61
C GLN A 10 -5.54 -4.87 -6.49
N ASN A 11 -6.80 -5.33 -6.48
CA ASN A 11 -7.30 -6.28 -5.48
C ASN A 11 -6.86 -7.72 -5.80
N THR A 12 -5.55 -7.96 -5.86
CA THR A 12 -4.91 -9.27 -5.97
C THR A 12 -4.45 -9.75 -4.59
N GLN A 13 -4.07 -11.03 -4.46
CA GLN A 13 -3.53 -11.55 -3.19
C GLN A 13 -2.34 -10.70 -2.70
N ASP A 14 -1.38 -10.44 -3.60
CA ASP A 14 -0.21 -9.62 -3.27
C ASP A 14 -0.60 -8.16 -3.01
N GLY A 15 -1.58 -7.64 -3.76
CA GLY A 15 -2.11 -6.30 -3.56
C GLY A 15 -2.71 -6.08 -2.17
N PHE A 16 -3.44 -7.06 -1.64
CA PHE A 16 -3.96 -6.98 -0.27
C PHE A 16 -2.84 -6.91 0.77
N ALA A 17 -1.78 -7.73 0.63
CA ALA A 17 -0.63 -7.68 1.52
C ALA A 17 0.10 -6.33 1.46
N ILE A 18 0.24 -5.75 0.26
CA ILE A 18 0.82 -4.41 0.06
C ILE A 18 -0.04 -3.34 0.74
N VAL A 19 -1.37 -3.36 0.55
CA VAL A 19 -2.29 -2.40 1.19
C VAL A 19 -2.17 -2.48 2.71
N GLU A 20 -2.18 -3.67 3.29
CA GLU A 20 -2.05 -3.88 4.73
C GLU A 20 -0.70 -3.39 5.27
N ALA A 21 0.40 -3.61 4.53
CA ALA A 21 1.71 -3.09 4.89
C ALA A 21 1.71 -1.56 4.91
N ILE A 22 1.16 -0.94 3.86
CA ILE A 22 1.09 0.52 3.74
C ILE A 22 0.29 1.12 4.90
N LEU A 23 -0.88 0.56 5.22
CA LEU A 23 -1.72 1.08 6.31
C LEU A 23 -1.06 0.90 7.68
N ALA A 24 -0.29 -0.17 7.88
CA ALA A 24 0.44 -0.37 9.13
C ALA A 24 1.64 0.59 9.27
N ASP A 25 2.35 0.88 8.18
CA ASP A 25 3.53 1.75 8.18
C ASP A 25 3.17 3.25 8.11
N ASN A 26 1.96 3.60 7.69
CA ASN A 26 1.51 4.98 7.51
C ASN A 26 0.21 5.23 8.31
N PRO A 27 0.30 5.63 9.59
CA PRO A 27 -0.88 5.81 10.45
C PRO A 27 -1.88 6.87 9.95
N GLU A 28 -1.43 7.82 9.12
CA GLU A 28 -2.28 8.87 8.52
C GLU A 28 -2.90 8.45 7.18
N ALA A 29 -2.56 7.27 6.65
CA ALA A 29 -3.09 6.79 5.39
C ALA A 29 -4.55 6.30 5.55
N GLN A 30 -5.36 6.56 4.53
CA GLN A 30 -6.75 6.11 4.45
C GLN A 30 -6.97 5.27 3.20
N SER A 31 -7.50 4.06 3.36
CA SER A 31 -7.89 3.19 2.26
C SER A 31 -9.34 3.40 1.85
N THR A 32 -9.57 3.57 0.55
CA THR A 32 -10.89 3.55 -0.10
C THR A 32 -10.99 2.31 -0.98
N PRO A 33 -11.79 1.31 -0.60
CA PRO A 33 -12.00 0.12 -1.43
C PRO A 33 -12.84 0.47 -2.66
N LEU A 34 -12.37 0.05 -3.83
CA LEU A 34 -13.07 0.13 -5.11
C LEU A 34 -13.24 -1.30 -5.68
N PRO A 35 -14.13 -1.53 -6.66
CA PRO A 35 -14.44 -2.89 -7.13
C PRO A 35 -13.24 -3.72 -7.60
N ALA A 36 -12.22 -3.11 -8.23
CA ALA A 36 -11.06 -3.80 -8.79
C ALA A 36 -9.72 -3.43 -8.13
N MET A 37 -9.72 -2.43 -7.26
CA MET A 37 -8.52 -1.86 -6.66
C MET A 37 -8.85 -1.23 -5.31
N THR A 38 -7.83 -0.98 -4.51
CA THR A 38 -7.94 -0.19 -3.28
C THR A 38 -7.09 1.06 -3.46
N LYS A 39 -7.72 2.22 -3.36
CA LYS A 39 -7.03 3.51 -3.38
C LYS A 39 -6.57 3.84 -1.97
N ILE A 40 -5.33 4.28 -1.80
CA ILE A 40 -4.80 4.76 -0.53
C ILE A 40 -4.41 6.23 -0.69
N ASP A 41 -4.85 7.07 0.22
CA ASP A 41 -4.51 8.50 0.29
C ASP A 41 -3.76 8.76 1.60
N CYS A 42 -2.64 9.51 1.54
CA CYS A 42 -1.85 9.89 2.72
C CYS A 42 -1.43 11.37 2.64
N PRO A 43 -1.47 12.15 3.73
CA PRO A 43 -1.03 13.55 3.71
C PRO A 43 0.49 13.65 3.50
N GLY A 44 0.92 14.21 2.37
CA GLY A 44 2.30 14.62 2.11
C GLY A 44 3.28 13.51 1.74
N ARG A 45 3.26 12.36 2.41
CA ARG A 45 4.19 11.24 2.16
C ARG A 45 3.52 9.88 2.41
N LEU A 46 3.85 8.91 1.56
CA LEU A 46 3.48 7.51 1.73
C LEU A 46 4.75 6.67 1.61
N GLU A 47 5.02 5.82 2.59
CA GLU A 47 6.19 4.93 2.65
C GLU A 47 5.74 3.48 2.46
N ILE A 48 6.43 2.76 1.57
CA ILE A 48 6.19 1.33 1.36
C ILE A 48 7.51 0.62 1.70
N ARG A 49 7.51 -0.21 2.74
CA ARG A 49 8.71 -0.94 3.15
C ARG A 49 8.66 -2.36 2.61
N ALA A 50 9.73 -2.77 1.92
CA ALA A 50 9.82 -4.11 1.37
C ALA A 50 9.73 -5.19 2.46
N GLU A 51 10.32 -4.94 3.63
CA GLU A 51 10.26 -5.83 4.80
C GLU A 51 8.82 -6.06 5.28
N SER A 52 8.03 -4.98 5.43
CA SER A 52 6.64 -5.05 5.89
C SER A 52 5.74 -5.80 4.92
N VAL A 53 5.98 -5.64 3.62
CA VAL A 53 5.26 -6.36 2.57
C VAL A 53 5.67 -7.84 2.56
N SER A 54 6.99 -8.12 2.65
CA SER A 54 7.53 -9.48 2.65
C SER A 54 7.02 -10.31 3.83
N GLU A 55 6.93 -9.73 5.02
CA GLU A 55 6.38 -10.39 6.21
C GLU A 55 4.93 -10.86 5.99
N ARG A 56 4.11 -10.03 5.34
CA ARG A 56 2.69 -10.34 5.05
C ARG A 56 2.52 -11.32 3.90
N LEU A 57 3.39 -11.24 2.90
CA LEU A 57 3.42 -12.17 1.77
C LEU A 57 3.99 -13.54 2.14
N GLY A 58 4.83 -13.63 3.18
CA GLY A 58 5.55 -14.86 3.54
C GLY A 58 6.66 -15.23 2.56
N ARG A 59 7.13 -14.27 1.76
CA ARG A 59 8.26 -14.38 0.82
C ARG A 59 8.96 -13.05 0.68
N ASP A 60 10.20 -13.04 0.20
CA ASP A 60 10.85 -11.80 -0.23
C ASP A 60 10.04 -11.13 -1.33
N TRP A 61 9.87 -9.83 -1.18
CA TRP A 61 9.18 -8.96 -2.12
C TRP A 61 10.09 -7.83 -2.57
N ASP A 62 10.27 -7.71 -3.88
CA ASP A 62 11.01 -6.61 -4.46
C ASP A 62 10.05 -5.44 -4.77
N PRO A 63 10.37 -4.19 -4.39
CA PRO A 63 9.53 -3.04 -4.70
C PRO A 63 9.23 -2.83 -6.19
N GLN A 64 10.03 -3.39 -7.10
CA GLN A 64 9.75 -3.38 -8.53
C GLN A 64 8.56 -4.28 -8.90
N GLU A 65 8.13 -5.19 -8.04
CA GLU A 65 6.94 -6.02 -8.24
C GLU A 65 5.62 -5.22 -8.11
N ILE A 66 5.67 -3.95 -7.66
CA ILE A 66 4.50 -3.07 -7.52
C ILE A 66 3.94 -2.65 -8.90
N HIS A 67 3.12 -3.50 -9.50
CA HIS A 67 2.44 -3.26 -10.79
C HIS A 67 0.92 -3.15 -10.64
#